data_AF-A0A3M2GK49-F1
#
_entry.id   AF-A0A3M2GK49-F1
#
_cell.length_a   1.000
_cell.length_b   1.000
_cell.length_c   1.000
_cell.angle_alpha   90.00
_cell.angle_beta   90.00
_cell.angle_gamma   90.00
#
_symmetry.space_group_name_H-M   'P 1'
#
loop_
_entity.id
_entity.type
_entity.pdbx_description
1 polymer ?
#
loop_
_entity_poly.entity_id
_entity_poly.type
_entity_poly.pdbx_seq_one_letter_code
_entity_poly.pdbx_strand_id
1 'polypeptide(L)'
;MAARRYRTIVGHLTDSPAAAVELVERLDDATLAHLGAAVADEVRRRARAAGDLDAVIAAAFEQGFDHAGLAHDPWIEGPLLVCPGGLVGRSQAAHRCRFVSVDGVWVWESSDLVREDKRSHPGEALGFRAVAVVAPREGLELDVVSARLRRGRHGVDRVVSYLVRRGELVEVAAREVSGRALP
;
A
#
# COMPACT_ATOMS: atom_id res chain seq x y z
N MET A 1 26.65 15.30 -24.65
CA MET A 1 26.72 13.91 -25.18
C MET A 1 25.97 12.90 -24.31
N ALA A 2 26.02 12.99 -22.97
CA ALA A 2 25.33 12.06 -22.06
C ALA A 2 23.80 11.98 -22.29
N ALA A 3 23.12 13.13 -22.41
CA ALA A 3 21.67 13.20 -22.63
C ALA A 3 21.19 12.44 -23.90
N ARG A 4 21.98 12.43 -24.97
CA ARG A 4 21.64 11.71 -26.22
C ARG A 4 21.81 10.19 -26.06
N ARG A 5 22.78 9.74 -25.27
CA ARG A 5 23.00 8.31 -24.98
C ARG A 5 21.91 7.74 -24.06
N TYR A 6 21.50 8.50 -23.04
CA TYR A 6 20.41 8.07 -22.15
C TYR A 6 19.06 8.00 -22.85
N ARG A 7 18.80 8.88 -23.83
CA ARG A 7 17.57 8.82 -24.64
C ARG A 7 17.40 7.48 -25.37
N THR A 8 18.48 6.94 -25.91
CA THR A 8 18.47 5.63 -26.59
C THR A 8 18.21 4.49 -25.61
N ILE A 9 18.88 4.51 -24.44
CA ILE A 9 18.69 3.49 -23.40
C ILE A 9 17.24 3.50 -22.88
N VAL A 10 16.69 4.68 -22.56
CA VAL A 10 15.31 4.81 -22.08
C VAL A 10 14.31 4.33 -23.14
N GLY A 11 14.53 4.66 -24.42
CA GLY A 11 13.71 4.15 -25.52
C GLY A 11 13.66 2.63 -25.55
N HIS A 12 14.83 1.96 -25.51
CA HIS A 12 14.89 0.50 -25.49
C HIS A 12 14.20 -0.13 -24.27
N LEU A 13 14.37 0.46 -23.08
CA LEU A 13 13.73 -0.02 -21.86
C LEU A 13 12.20 0.17 -21.87
N THR A 14 11.70 1.17 -22.61
CA THR A 14 10.26 1.46 -22.72
C THR A 14 9.60 0.58 -23.78
N ASP A 15 10.25 0.45 -24.94
CA ASP A 15 9.68 -0.23 -26.11
C ASP A 15 9.86 -1.75 -26.05
N SER A 16 10.78 -2.25 -25.22
CA SER A 16 11.06 -3.68 -25.04
C SER A 16 11.34 -4.04 -23.58
N PRO A 17 10.38 -4.66 -22.87
CA PRO A 17 10.60 -5.15 -21.51
C PRO A 17 11.77 -6.14 -21.40
N ALA A 18 12.05 -6.89 -22.48
CA ALA A 18 13.19 -7.82 -22.53
C ALA A 18 14.55 -7.10 -22.46
N ALA A 19 14.64 -5.86 -22.96
CA ALA A 19 15.87 -5.07 -22.88
C ALA A 19 16.25 -4.73 -21.42
N ALA A 20 15.25 -4.61 -20.52
CA ALA A 20 15.52 -4.43 -19.10
C ALA A 20 16.14 -5.68 -18.47
N VAL A 21 15.65 -6.87 -18.86
CA VAL A 21 16.20 -8.16 -18.41
C VAL A 21 17.64 -8.32 -18.91
N GLU A 22 17.88 -8.13 -20.21
CA GLU A 22 19.21 -8.24 -20.81
C GLU A 22 20.23 -7.26 -20.21
N LEU A 23 19.79 -6.03 -19.85
CA LEU A 23 20.63 -5.07 -19.15
C LEU A 23 21.00 -5.61 -17.76
N VAL A 24 20.01 -6.01 -16.98
CA VAL A 24 20.17 -6.48 -15.59
C VAL A 24 21.06 -7.73 -15.53
N GLU A 25 20.91 -8.67 -16.47
CA GLU A 25 21.75 -9.88 -16.57
C GLU A 25 23.25 -9.60 -16.76
N ARG A 26 23.61 -8.39 -17.23
CA ARG A 26 25.00 -7.99 -17.52
C ARG A 26 25.64 -7.16 -16.42
N LEU A 27 24.88 -6.77 -15.40
CA LEU A 27 25.37 -5.98 -14.27
C LEU A 27 25.86 -6.92 -13.16
N ASP A 28 26.88 -6.49 -12.42
CA ASP A 28 27.31 -7.19 -11.21
C ASP A 28 26.36 -6.89 -10.02
N ASP A 29 26.44 -7.73 -8.98
CA ASP A 29 25.57 -7.63 -7.80
C ASP A 29 25.63 -6.27 -7.11
N ALA A 30 26.82 -5.65 -7.04
CA ALA A 30 26.99 -4.34 -6.42
C ALA A 30 26.27 -3.24 -7.24
N THR A 31 26.38 -3.29 -8.56
CA THR A 31 25.70 -2.37 -9.47
C THR A 31 24.20 -2.59 -9.46
N LEU A 32 23.74 -3.85 -9.38
CA LEU A 32 22.31 -4.17 -9.22
C LEU A 32 21.75 -3.61 -7.92
N ALA A 33 22.49 -3.74 -6.81
CA ALA A 33 22.08 -3.16 -5.53
C ALA A 33 21.95 -1.63 -5.60
N HIS A 34 22.93 -0.94 -6.20
CA HIS A 34 22.87 0.51 -6.39
C HIS A 34 21.73 0.94 -7.30
N LEU A 35 21.52 0.22 -8.42
CA LEU A 35 20.43 0.49 -9.35
C LEU A 35 19.06 0.30 -8.67
N GLY A 36 18.88 -0.79 -7.94
CA GLY A 36 17.65 -1.06 -7.19
C GLY A 36 17.35 0.02 -6.15
N ALA A 37 18.35 0.44 -5.38
CA ALA A 37 18.21 1.54 -4.42
C ALA A 37 17.81 2.86 -5.11
N ALA A 38 18.49 3.22 -6.20
CA ALA A 38 18.20 4.44 -6.96
C ALA A 38 16.79 4.43 -7.55
N VAL A 39 16.32 3.28 -8.07
CA VAL A 39 14.95 3.12 -8.57
C VAL A 39 13.94 3.29 -7.43
N ALA A 40 14.15 2.64 -6.28
CA ALA A 40 13.26 2.75 -5.13
C ALA A 40 13.17 4.19 -4.59
N ASP A 41 14.32 4.88 -4.50
CA ASP A 41 14.38 6.28 -4.08
C ASP A 41 13.64 7.20 -5.05
N GLU A 42 13.83 7.00 -6.35
CA GLU A 42 13.13 7.80 -7.37
C GLU A 42 11.61 7.55 -7.36
N VAL A 43 11.18 6.30 -7.16
CA VAL A 43 9.76 5.95 -6.99
C VAL A 43 9.16 6.68 -5.78
N ARG A 44 9.81 6.61 -4.61
CA ARG A 44 9.38 7.34 -3.41
C ARG A 44 9.33 8.85 -3.64
N ARG A 45 10.38 9.41 -4.26
CA ARG A 45 10.46 10.84 -4.56
C ARG A 45 9.31 11.27 -5.48
N ARG A 46 9.02 10.49 -6.53
CA ARG A 46 7.90 10.76 -7.45
C ARG A 46 6.55 10.65 -6.75
N ALA A 47 6.35 9.67 -5.89
CA ALA A 47 5.12 9.52 -5.12
C ALA A 47 4.91 10.72 -4.16
N ARG A 48 5.97 11.23 -3.52
CA ARG A 48 5.90 12.45 -2.70
C ARG A 48 5.65 13.72 -3.52
N ALA A 49 6.14 13.75 -4.75
CA ALA A 49 5.92 14.84 -5.70
C ALA A 49 4.66 14.66 -6.56
N ALA A 50 3.88 13.59 -6.32
CA ALA A 50 2.74 13.24 -7.13
C ALA A 50 1.59 14.20 -6.86
N GLY A 51 1.28 15.03 -7.86
CA GLY A 51 0.03 15.79 -7.97
C GLY A 51 -0.50 16.40 -6.67
N ASP A 52 -1.82 16.46 -6.59
CA ASP A 52 -2.54 16.95 -5.42
C ASP A 52 -2.87 15.78 -4.48
N LEU A 53 -1.98 15.51 -3.52
CA LEU A 53 -2.20 14.47 -2.51
C LEU A 53 -3.45 14.74 -1.66
N ASP A 54 -3.82 16.00 -1.45
CA ASP A 54 -5.04 16.34 -0.70
C ASP A 54 -6.28 15.88 -1.48
N ALA A 55 -6.31 16.11 -2.79
CA ALA A 55 -7.39 15.63 -3.66
C ALA A 55 -7.48 14.10 -3.70
N VAL A 56 -6.34 13.41 -3.82
CA VAL A 56 -6.30 11.93 -3.79
C VAL A 56 -6.84 11.39 -2.47
N ILE A 57 -6.38 11.94 -1.34
CA ILE A 57 -6.85 11.53 -0.01
C ILE A 57 -8.33 11.84 0.18
N ALA A 58 -8.79 13.03 -0.27
CA ALA A 58 -10.20 13.40 -0.20
C ALA A 58 -11.08 12.41 -0.97
N ALA A 59 -10.74 12.10 -2.23
CA ALA A 59 -11.45 11.11 -3.03
C ALA A 59 -11.39 9.71 -2.39
N ALA A 60 -10.25 9.32 -1.83
CA ALA A 60 -10.11 8.06 -1.12
C ALA A 60 -11.00 7.97 0.13
N PHE A 61 -11.25 9.07 0.84
CA PHE A 61 -12.22 9.08 1.94
C PHE A 61 -13.67 8.92 1.48
N GLU A 62 -13.99 9.32 0.25
CA GLU A 62 -15.32 9.17 -0.35
C GLU A 62 -15.57 7.74 -0.83
N GLN A 63 -14.58 7.11 -1.47
CA GLN A 63 -14.76 5.79 -2.11
C GLN A 63 -14.13 4.61 -1.36
N GLY A 64 -13.27 4.86 -0.37
CA GLY A 64 -12.45 3.82 0.28
C GLY A 64 -13.12 3.10 1.45
N PHE A 65 -14.40 3.38 1.73
CA PHE A 65 -15.12 2.84 2.88
C PHE A 65 -16.54 2.41 2.50
N ASP A 66 -16.99 1.29 3.09
CA ASP A 66 -18.37 0.84 2.94
C ASP A 66 -19.36 1.74 3.71
N HIS A 67 -20.65 1.48 3.51
CA HIS A 67 -21.74 2.17 4.20
C HIS A 67 -21.68 2.02 5.74
N ALA A 68 -21.01 0.99 6.26
CA ALA A 68 -20.79 0.78 7.67
C ALA A 68 -19.51 1.49 8.18
N GLY A 69 -18.71 2.08 7.29
CA GLY A 69 -17.46 2.76 7.59
C GLY A 69 -16.23 1.85 7.66
N LEU A 70 -16.33 0.58 7.25
CA LEU A 70 -15.18 -0.32 7.16
C LEU A 70 -14.43 -0.09 5.85
N ALA A 71 -13.10 -0.11 5.91
CA ALA A 71 -12.25 0.09 4.74
C ALA A 71 -12.51 -0.95 3.63
N HIS A 72 -12.32 -0.53 2.38
CA HIS A 72 -12.21 -1.41 1.21
C HIS A 72 -10.79 -1.94 1.02
N ASP A 73 -10.58 -2.71 -0.05
CA ASP A 73 -9.25 -3.14 -0.47
C ASP A 73 -8.41 -1.97 -1.02
N PRO A 74 -7.08 -2.02 -0.87
CA PRO A 74 -6.18 -1.02 -1.42
C PRO A 74 -6.20 -1.06 -2.95
N TRP A 75 -5.83 0.07 -3.58
CA TRP A 75 -5.72 0.18 -5.04
C TRP A 75 -4.58 1.10 -5.45
N ILE A 76 -4.14 0.97 -6.69
CA ILE A 76 -3.15 1.87 -7.28
C ILE A 76 -3.89 3.02 -7.98
N GLU A 77 -3.55 4.25 -7.60
CA GLU A 77 -4.02 5.51 -8.18
C GLU A 77 -2.83 6.26 -8.77
N GLY A 78 -2.60 6.09 -10.08
CA GLY A 78 -1.42 6.65 -10.75
C GLY A 78 -0.11 6.18 -10.10
N PRO A 79 0.76 7.08 -9.59
CA PRO A 79 2.02 6.70 -8.95
C PRO A 79 1.86 6.38 -7.45
N LEU A 80 0.65 6.18 -6.95
CA LEU A 80 0.34 6.03 -5.52
C LEU A 80 -0.38 4.72 -5.27
N LEU A 81 -0.11 4.11 -4.12
CA LEU A 81 -0.88 3.00 -3.58
C LEU A 81 -1.73 3.51 -2.41
N VAL A 82 -3.04 3.52 -2.60
CA VAL A 82 -4.00 4.00 -1.61
C VAL A 82 -4.43 2.84 -0.72
N CYS A 83 -4.26 3.02 0.59
CA CYS A 83 -4.49 2.02 1.62
C CYS A 83 -5.51 2.56 2.64
N PRO A 84 -6.82 2.33 2.44
CA PRO A 84 -7.82 2.65 3.44
C PRO A 84 -7.68 1.74 4.66
N GLY A 85 -7.88 2.31 5.85
CA GLY A 85 -7.92 1.60 7.12
C GLY A 85 -8.92 2.24 8.05
N GLY A 86 -9.45 1.49 9.02
CA GLY A 86 -10.41 2.08 9.93
C GLY A 86 -10.92 1.15 11.00
N LEU A 87 -11.59 1.77 11.97
CA LEU A 87 -12.24 1.13 13.09
C LEU A 87 -13.67 1.63 13.18
N VAL A 88 -14.62 0.69 13.33
CA VAL A 88 -16.03 0.96 13.55
C VAL A 88 -16.51 0.14 14.74
N GLY A 89 -17.00 0.81 15.78
CA GLY A 89 -17.47 0.13 16.98
C GLY A 89 -18.40 0.98 17.84
N ARG A 90 -19.02 0.30 18.81
CA ARG A 90 -19.83 0.96 19.85
C ARG A 90 -19.00 1.35 21.06
N SER A 91 -17.90 0.65 21.30
CA SER A 91 -16.99 0.91 22.41
C SER A 91 -15.60 0.37 22.11
N GLN A 92 -14.62 0.72 22.94
CA GLN A 92 -13.26 0.18 22.80
C GLN A 92 -13.24 -1.33 22.96
N ALA A 93 -14.17 -1.91 23.74
CA ALA A 93 -14.28 -3.34 24.00
C ALA A 93 -15.09 -4.12 22.94
N ALA A 94 -15.69 -3.44 21.96
CA ALA A 94 -16.52 -4.05 20.91
C ALA A 94 -16.46 -3.25 19.60
N HIS A 95 -15.54 -3.62 18.72
CA HIS A 95 -15.36 -2.97 17.42
C HIS A 95 -14.93 -3.97 16.33
N ARG A 96 -15.09 -3.55 15.08
CA ARG A 96 -14.47 -4.15 13.90
C ARG A 96 -13.39 -3.20 13.41
N CYS A 97 -12.30 -3.74 12.90
CA CYS A 97 -11.30 -2.94 12.22
C CYS A 97 -10.82 -3.65 10.97
N ARG A 98 -10.30 -2.85 10.05
CA ARG A 98 -9.60 -3.31 8.86
C ARG A 98 -8.42 -2.40 8.62
N PHE A 99 -7.22 -2.97 8.55
CA PHE A 99 -5.97 -2.22 8.37
C PHE A 99 -5.08 -2.93 7.35
N VAL A 100 -4.14 -2.16 6.80
CA VAL A 100 -3.16 -2.66 5.84
C VAL A 100 -1.81 -2.74 6.53
N SER A 101 -1.14 -3.87 6.39
CA SER A 101 0.31 -3.98 6.59
C SER A 101 1.02 -4.04 5.26
N VAL A 102 2.22 -3.46 5.21
CA VAL A 102 3.12 -3.39 4.05
C VAL A 102 4.45 -4.03 4.46
N ASP A 103 4.90 -5.03 3.72
CA ASP A 103 6.11 -5.82 4.02
C ASP A 103 6.21 -6.29 5.50
N GLY A 104 5.08 -6.69 6.07
CA GLY A 104 4.99 -7.21 7.44
C GLY A 104 4.99 -6.16 8.55
N VAL A 105 5.01 -4.86 8.25
CA VAL A 105 4.79 -3.77 9.22
C VAL A 105 3.47 -3.06 8.95
N TRP A 106 2.88 -2.39 9.95
CA TRP A 106 1.67 -1.62 9.69
C TRP A 106 1.95 -0.45 8.73
N VAL A 107 0.96 -0.06 7.92
CA VAL A 107 1.17 0.96 6.87
C VAL A 107 1.68 2.30 7.43
N TRP A 108 1.30 2.68 8.64
CA TRP A 108 1.78 3.90 9.32
C TRP A 108 3.23 3.80 9.81
N GLU A 109 3.83 2.60 9.79
CA GLU A 109 5.23 2.32 10.16
C GLU A 109 6.11 2.08 8.92
N SER A 110 5.51 2.03 7.72
CA SER A 110 6.22 1.74 6.48
C SER A 110 7.17 2.89 6.09
N SER A 111 8.38 2.54 5.66
CA SER A 111 9.33 3.49 5.06
C SER A 111 8.87 4.04 3.71
N ASP A 112 7.94 3.34 3.06
CA ASP A 112 7.33 3.74 1.79
C ASP A 112 6.07 4.61 2.00
N LEU A 113 5.69 4.91 3.25
CA LEU A 113 4.59 5.83 3.57
C LEU A 113 4.91 7.25 3.06
N VAL A 114 4.02 7.76 2.21
CA VAL A 114 4.05 9.13 1.70
C VAL A 114 3.32 10.05 2.66
N ARG A 115 2.08 9.69 3.02
CA ARG A 115 1.19 10.47 3.90
C ARG A 115 0.09 9.57 4.48
N GLU A 116 -0.38 9.88 5.68
CA GLU A 116 -1.60 9.32 6.25
C GLU A 116 -2.47 10.45 6.79
N ASP A 117 -3.76 10.40 6.48
CA ASP A 117 -4.75 11.26 7.11
C ASP A 117 -5.75 10.40 7.88
N LYS A 118 -6.10 10.83 9.09
CA LYS A 118 -7.06 10.16 9.97
C LYS A 118 -8.22 11.09 10.32
N ARG A 119 -9.45 10.63 10.11
CA ARG A 119 -10.69 11.33 10.41
C ARG A 119 -11.52 10.53 11.42
N SER A 120 -11.79 11.11 12.58
CA SER A 120 -12.71 10.53 13.56
C SER A 120 -14.14 10.56 13.02
N HIS A 121 -14.97 9.58 13.39
CA HIS A 121 -16.39 9.65 13.07
C HIS A 121 -17.08 10.73 13.93
N PRO A 122 -17.96 11.56 13.35
CA PRO A 122 -18.79 12.46 14.13
C PRO A 122 -19.85 11.67 14.93
N GLY A 123 -19.99 11.94 16.23
CA GLY A 123 -20.99 11.35 17.12
C GLY A 123 -20.40 10.55 18.29
N GLU A 124 -21.26 9.84 19.03
CA GLU A 124 -20.88 9.06 20.22
C GLU A 124 -20.23 7.70 19.91
N ALA A 125 -20.20 7.29 18.64
CA ALA A 125 -19.64 6.02 18.22
C ALA A 125 -18.10 6.06 18.23
N LEU A 126 -17.47 5.02 18.78
CA LEU A 126 -16.03 4.86 18.68
C LEU A 126 -15.65 4.49 17.24
N GLY A 127 -14.80 5.29 16.61
CA GLY A 127 -14.25 4.92 15.33
C GLY A 127 -13.46 6.01 14.63
N PHE A 128 -12.74 5.60 13.61
CA PHE A 128 -12.07 6.49 12.69
C PHE A 128 -11.92 5.82 11.33
N ARG A 129 -11.76 6.67 10.32
CA ARG A 129 -11.33 6.31 8.98
C ARG A 129 -9.93 6.87 8.80
N ALA A 130 -9.04 6.10 8.20
CA ALA A 130 -7.69 6.52 7.87
C ALA A 130 -7.42 6.17 6.41
N VAL A 131 -6.73 7.05 5.71
CA VAL A 131 -6.23 6.80 4.36
C VAL A 131 -4.73 6.99 4.41
N ALA A 132 -4.00 5.89 4.22
CA ALA A 132 -2.57 5.93 4.00
C ALA A 132 -2.27 5.88 2.50
N VAL A 133 -1.30 6.68 2.07
CA VAL A 133 -0.78 6.72 0.71
C VAL A 133 0.67 6.24 0.76
N VAL A 134 0.98 5.23 -0.04
CA VAL A 134 2.28 4.55 -0.07
C VAL A 134 2.88 4.65 -1.48
N ALA A 135 4.21 4.71 -1.58
CA ALA A 135 4.90 4.62 -2.85
C ALA A 135 4.89 3.16 -3.37
N PRO A 136 4.22 2.85 -4.50
CA PRO A 136 4.19 1.49 -5.03
C PRO A 136 5.55 1.12 -5.63
N ARG A 137 6.18 0.08 -5.10
CA ARG A 137 7.41 -0.51 -5.68
C ARG A 137 7.15 -1.96 -6.08
N GLU A 138 7.83 -2.41 -7.13
CA GLU A 138 7.75 -3.80 -7.57
C GLU A 138 8.11 -4.75 -6.41
N GLY A 139 7.31 -5.80 -6.23
CA GLY A 139 7.51 -6.78 -5.17
C GLY A 139 7.06 -6.32 -3.77
N LEU A 140 6.41 -5.15 -3.64
CA LEU A 140 5.82 -4.71 -2.37
C LEU A 140 4.68 -5.67 -1.97
N GLU A 141 4.76 -6.23 -0.76
CA GLU A 141 3.75 -7.14 -0.22
C GLU A 141 2.77 -6.39 0.67
N LEU A 142 1.47 -6.67 0.52
CA LEU A 142 0.43 -6.11 1.38
C LEU A 142 -0.41 -7.21 2.00
N ASP A 143 -0.83 -6.98 3.24
CA ASP A 143 -1.81 -7.80 3.94
C ASP A 143 -2.94 -6.89 4.43
N VAL A 144 -4.15 -7.11 3.92
CA VAL A 144 -5.37 -6.44 4.37
C VAL A 144 -6.01 -7.26 5.46
N VAL A 145 -5.84 -6.83 6.70
CA VAL A 145 -6.22 -7.56 7.90
C VAL A 145 -7.56 -7.03 8.40
N SER A 146 -8.60 -7.86 8.30
CA SER A 146 -9.91 -7.60 8.93
C SER A 146 -9.98 -8.32 10.26
N ALA A 147 -10.29 -7.59 11.33
CA ALA A 147 -10.34 -8.12 12.68
C ALA A 147 -11.54 -7.58 13.46
N ARG A 148 -11.82 -8.25 14.57
CA ARG A 148 -12.94 -7.93 15.46
C ARG A 148 -12.54 -8.12 16.91
N LEU A 149 -12.76 -7.09 17.70
CA LEU A 149 -12.67 -7.18 19.15
C LEU A 149 -14.02 -7.56 19.74
N ARG A 150 -14.06 -8.65 20.51
CA ARG A 150 -15.22 -9.06 21.32
C ARG A 150 -14.74 -9.54 22.69
N ARG A 151 -15.38 -9.05 23.76
CA ARG A 151 -15.11 -9.48 25.15
C ARG A 151 -13.61 -9.42 25.51
N GLY A 152 -12.92 -8.37 25.07
CA GLY A 152 -11.49 -8.16 25.35
C GLY A 152 -10.52 -9.03 24.53
N ARG A 153 -10.99 -9.84 23.57
CA ARG A 153 -10.12 -10.59 22.64
C ARG A 153 -10.22 -10.04 21.24
N HIS A 154 -9.07 -9.77 20.63
CA HIS A 154 -8.97 -9.29 19.26
C HIS A 154 -8.71 -10.48 18.34
N GLY A 155 -9.72 -10.90 17.59
CA GLY A 155 -9.59 -11.99 16.62
C GLY A 155 -9.44 -11.41 15.23
N VAL A 156 -8.44 -11.89 14.49
CA VAL A 156 -8.40 -11.68 13.03
C VAL A 156 -9.51 -12.55 12.43
N ASP A 157 -10.35 -11.96 11.60
CA ASP A 157 -11.42 -12.67 10.88
C ASP A 157 -10.90 -13.12 9.51
N ARG A 158 -10.23 -12.22 8.77
CA ARG A 158 -9.80 -12.44 7.38
C ARG A 158 -8.52 -11.68 7.07
N VAL A 159 -7.65 -12.28 6.27
CA VAL A 159 -6.51 -11.60 5.63
C VAL A 159 -6.57 -11.80 4.12
N VAL A 160 -6.47 -10.71 3.36
CA VAL A 160 -6.29 -10.74 1.91
C VAL A 160 -4.90 -10.19 1.58
N SER A 161 -4.08 -10.99 0.93
CA SER A 161 -2.70 -10.68 0.60
C SER A 161 -2.60 -10.21 -0.85
N TYR A 162 -1.86 -9.14 -1.07
CA TYR A 162 -1.58 -8.58 -2.41
C TYR A 162 -0.08 -8.45 -2.65
N LEU A 163 0.28 -8.42 -3.92
CA LEU A 163 1.65 -8.17 -4.37
C LEU A 163 1.62 -7.16 -5.50
N VAL A 164 2.49 -6.15 -5.43
CA VAL A 164 2.71 -5.24 -6.56
C VAL A 164 3.53 -5.98 -7.63
N ARG A 165 2.91 -6.23 -8.78
CA ARG A 165 3.53 -6.88 -9.94
C ARG A 165 3.30 -6.06 -11.19
N ARG A 166 4.39 -5.69 -11.87
CA ARG A 166 4.39 -4.87 -13.09
C ARG A 166 3.56 -3.59 -12.93
N GLY A 167 3.64 -2.98 -11.74
CA GLY A 167 2.88 -1.77 -11.41
C GLY A 167 1.38 -1.99 -11.16
N GLU A 168 0.91 -3.24 -11.09
CA GLU A 168 -0.46 -3.59 -10.73
C GLU A 168 -0.50 -4.21 -9.34
N LEU A 169 -1.62 -4.03 -8.63
CA LEU A 169 -1.86 -4.70 -7.36
C LEU A 169 -2.60 -6.01 -7.63
N VAL A 170 -1.94 -7.13 -7.38
CA VAL A 170 -2.47 -8.47 -7.67
C VAL A 170 -2.81 -9.18 -6.36
N GLU A 171 -4.06 -9.62 -6.20
CA GLU A 171 -4.42 -10.52 -5.08
C GLU A 171 -3.68 -11.85 -5.25
N VAL A 172 -2.92 -12.26 -4.24
CA VAL A 172 -2.13 -13.50 -4.26
C VAL A 172 -2.64 -14.55 -3.27
N ALA A 173 -3.40 -14.15 -2.24
CA ALA A 173 -4.03 -15.09 -1.32
C ALA A 173 -5.21 -14.44 -0.57
N ALA A 174 -6.18 -15.25 -0.17
CA ALA A 174 -7.22 -14.88 0.79
C ALA A 174 -7.42 -15.99 1.81
N ARG A 175 -7.38 -15.66 3.10
CA ARG A 175 -7.52 -16.61 4.21
C ARG A 175 -8.50 -16.11 5.25
N GLU A 176 -9.46 -16.96 5.61
CA GLU A 176 -10.29 -16.80 6.81
C GLU A 176 -9.49 -17.33 8.01
N VAL A 177 -9.29 -16.49 9.02
CA VAL A 177 -8.55 -16.85 10.22
C VAL A 177 -9.59 -17.20 11.27
N SER A 178 -10.03 -18.46 11.30
CA SER A 178 -11.01 -18.90 12.29
C SER A 178 -10.41 -18.88 13.70
N GLY A 179 -10.58 -17.77 14.42
CA GLY A 179 -10.61 -17.71 15.88
C GLY A 179 -9.33 -17.99 16.66
N ARG A 180 -8.15 -18.00 16.02
CA ARG A 180 -6.88 -18.06 16.76
C ARG A 180 -6.48 -16.65 17.16
N ALA A 181 -6.54 -16.36 18.46
CA ALA A 181 -6.01 -15.12 19.01
C ALA A 181 -4.55 -14.97 18.55
N LEU A 182 -4.20 -13.80 18.01
CA LEU A 182 -2.80 -13.41 17.94
C LEU A 182 -2.27 -13.33 19.39
N PRO A 183 -1.07 -13.85 19.69
CA PRO A 183 -0.49 -13.79 21.03
C PRO A 183 -0.36 -12.36 21.55
#